data_AF-A0A9D9L454-F1
#
_entry.id   AF-A0A9D9L454-F1
#
_cell.length_a   1.000
_cell.length_b   1.000
_cell.length_c   1.000
_cell.angle_alpha   90.00
_cell.angle_beta   90.00
_cell.angle_gamma   90.00
#
_symmetry.space_group_name_H-M   'P 1'
#
loop_
_entity.id
_entity.type
_entity.pdbx_description
1 polymer ?
#
loop_
_entity_poly.entity_id
_entity_poly.type
_entity_poly.pdbx_seq_one_letter_code
_entity_poly.pdbx_strand_id
1 'polypeptide(L)'
;MMEKRVPKRIYRNIMNSLGGGTVPKEGLGYIAVGREKEINSLLRDTEIVSDGGGTFRFIVGDYGSGKTFLLQTFKEYCVKNSFVVAEVDLSPERSLVGTSNKKKGLNT
;
A
#
# COMPACT_ATOMS: atom_id res chain seq x y z
N MET A 1 16.10 -19.35 -17.34
CA MET A 1 15.31 -18.50 -16.44
C MET A 1 15.95 -17.12 -16.41
N MET A 2 15.24 -16.06 -16.81
CA MET A 2 15.80 -14.70 -16.77
C MET A 2 15.97 -14.28 -15.31
N GLU A 3 17.21 -14.03 -14.90
CA GLU A 3 17.54 -13.51 -13.58
C GLU A 3 16.85 -12.15 -13.42
N LYS A 4 15.83 -12.05 -12.56
CA LYS A 4 15.18 -10.78 -12.23
C LYS A 4 16.15 -9.93 -11.40
N ARG A 5 17.11 -9.28 -12.07
CA ARG A 5 18.01 -8.31 -11.42
C ARG A 5 17.19 -7.13 -10.90
N VAL A 6 17.32 -6.86 -9.60
CA VAL A 6 16.79 -5.65 -8.98
C VAL A 6 17.46 -4.43 -9.65
N PRO A 7 16.71 -3.47 -10.21
CA PRO A 7 17.31 -2.25 -10.75
C PRO A 7 18.17 -1.56 -9.69
N LYS A 8 19.38 -1.10 -10.06
CA LYS A 8 20.36 -0.52 -9.11
C LYS A 8 19.76 0.58 -8.23
N ARG A 9 18.86 1.40 -8.78
CA ARG A 9 18.13 2.46 -8.04
C ARG A 9 17.27 1.86 -6.93
N ILE A 10 16.46 0.86 -7.26
CA ILE A 10 15.58 0.17 -6.31
C ILE A 10 16.40 -0.55 -5.24
N TYR A 11 17.46 -1.25 -5.65
CA TYR A 11 18.38 -1.91 -4.72
C TYR A 11 18.94 -0.93 -3.68
N ARG A 12 19.47 0.22 -4.11
CA ARG A 12 20.00 1.24 -3.18
C ARG A 12 18.92 1.78 -2.25
N ASN A 13 17.72 2.03 -2.75
CA ASN A 13 16.60 2.50 -1.91
C ASN A 13 16.25 1.47 -0.84
N ILE A 14 16.15 0.19 -1.21
CA ILE A 14 15.89 -0.89 -0.25
C ILE A 14 17.00 -0.94 0.80
N MET A 15 18.27 -0.99 0.39
CA MET A 15 19.40 -1.10 1.33
C MET A 15 19.50 0.10 2.27
N ASN A 16 19.31 1.32 1.77
CA ASN A 16 19.36 2.54 2.60
C ASN A 16 18.22 2.59 3.62
N SER A 17 17.00 2.25 3.21
CA SER A 17 15.85 2.24 4.12
C SER A 17 16.02 1.18 5.22
N LEU A 18 16.37 -0.04 4.83
CA LEU A 18 16.58 -1.14 5.79
C LEU A 18 17.77 -0.87 6.71
N GLY A 19 18.88 -0.34 6.19
CA GLY A 19 20.04 0.07 6.99
C GLY A 19 19.71 1.17 8.01
N GLY A 20 18.74 2.03 7.72
CA GLY A 20 18.21 3.04 8.63
C GLY A 20 17.06 2.56 9.54
N GLY A 21 16.69 1.27 9.50
CA GLY A 21 15.58 0.74 10.29
C GLY A 21 14.19 1.19 9.81
N THR A 22 14.06 1.61 8.56
CA THR A 22 12.82 2.11 7.96
C THR A 22 12.34 1.21 6.82
N VAL A 23 11.04 1.25 6.54
CA VAL A 23 10.45 0.52 5.41
C VAL A 23 10.75 1.26 4.10
N PRO A 24 11.24 0.58 3.04
CA PRO A 24 11.45 1.21 1.74
C PRO A 24 10.17 1.79 1.15
N LYS A 25 10.27 2.94 0.48
CA LYS A 25 9.14 3.55 -0.24
C LYS A 25 8.84 2.91 -1.59
N GLU A 26 9.82 2.21 -2.15
CA GLU A 26 9.74 1.54 -3.45
C GLU A 26 10.47 0.20 -3.38
N GLY A 27 9.99 -0.76 -4.17
CA GLY A 27 10.63 -2.07 -4.29
C GLY A 27 10.20 -3.05 -3.21
N LEU A 28 9.07 -2.78 -2.55
CA LEU A 28 8.51 -3.68 -1.52
C LEU A 28 8.28 -5.09 -2.07
N GLY A 29 7.90 -5.22 -3.34
CA GLY A 29 7.74 -6.51 -4.00
C GLY A 29 9.02 -7.37 -4.11
N TYR A 30 10.21 -6.79 -3.91
CA TYR A 30 11.46 -7.57 -3.85
C TYR A 30 11.77 -8.13 -2.46
N ILE A 31 11.12 -7.62 -1.42
CA ILE A 31 11.36 -8.00 -0.01
C ILE A 31 10.11 -8.55 0.69
N ALA A 32 8.96 -8.56 0.02
CA ALA A 32 7.75 -9.20 0.50
C ALA A 32 7.89 -10.72 0.41
N VAL A 33 7.89 -11.41 1.56
CA VAL A 33 8.05 -12.87 1.65
C VAL A 33 6.81 -13.49 2.31
N GLY A 34 6.29 -14.58 1.74
CA GLY A 34 5.22 -15.38 2.35
C GLY A 34 3.84 -14.70 2.34
N ARG A 35 3.64 -13.71 1.47
CA ARG A 35 2.40 -12.91 1.37
C ARG A 35 1.63 -13.18 0.09
N GLU A 36 2.00 -14.22 -0.65
CA GLU A 36 1.45 -14.51 -1.98
C GLU A 36 -0.06 -14.70 -1.93
N LYS A 37 -0.57 -15.39 -0.90
CA LYS A 37 -2.01 -15.64 -0.74
C LYS A 37 -2.81 -14.35 -0.51
N GLU A 38 -2.33 -13.48 0.37
CA GLU A 38 -2.99 -12.20 0.67
C GLU A 38 -2.96 -11.27 -0.55
N ILE A 39 -1.79 -11.13 -1.18
CA ILE A 39 -1.62 -10.30 -2.38
C ILE A 39 -2.53 -10.82 -3.49
N ASN A 40 -2.48 -12.11 -3.83
CA ASN A 40 -3.33 -12.69 -4.88
C ASN A 40 -4.83 -12.49 -4.58
N SER A 41 -5.24 -12.46 -3.31
CA SER A 41 -6.63 -12.13 -2.99
C SER A 41 -6.99 -10.68 -3.27
N LEU A 42 -6.08 -9.74 -3.03
CA LEU A 42 -6.29 -8.33 -3.34
C LEU A 42 -6.22 -8.08 -4.85
N LEU A 43 -5.39 -8.82 -5.59
CA LEU A 43 -5.32 -8.72 -7.05
C LEU A 43 -6.63 -9.10 -7.73
N ARG A 44 -7.34 -10.12 -7.23
CA ARG A 44 -8.68 -10.46 -7.74
C ARG A 44 -9.68 -9.31 -7.61
N ASP A 45 -9.53 -8.47 -6.59
CA ASP A 45 -10.41 -7.29 -6.46
C ASP A 45 -10.13 -6.27 -7.56
N THR A 46 -8.87 -6.16 -8.01
CA THR A 46 -8.51 -5.23 -9.09
C THR A 46 -9.13 -5.62 -10.42
N GLU A 47 -9.34 -6.91 -10.67
CA GLU A 47 -10.08 -7.42 -11.85
C GLU A 47 -11.54 -6.97 -11.82
N ILE A 48 -12.20 -7.11 -10.65
CA ILE A 48 -13.59 -6.65 -10.46
C ILE A 48 -13.69 -5.13 -10.68
N VAL A 49 -12.74 -4.37 -10.14
CA VAL A 49 -12.72 -2.90 -10.27
C VAL A 49 -12.42 -2.47 -11.71
N SER A 50 -11.56 -3.17 -12.44
CA SER A 50 -11.29 -2.85 -13.86
C SER A 50 -12.51 -3.08 -14.75
N ASP A 51 -13.40 -3.99 -14.37
CA ASP A 51 -14.66 -4.26 -15.08
C ASP A 51 -15.78 -3.28 -14.70
N GLY A 52 -15.48 -2.24 -13.91
CA GLY A 52 -16.43 -1.23 -13.46
C GLY A 52 -17.20 -1.57 -12.18
N GLY A 53 -16.82 -2.66 -11.51
CA GLY A 53 -17.35 -3.04 -10.20
C GLY A 53 -16.70 -2.30 -9.03
N GLY A 54 -17.11 -2.65 -7.82
CA GLY A 54 -16.55 -2.11 -6.58
C GLY A 54 -16.38 -3.20 -5.52
N THR A 55 -15.32 -3.08 -4.73
CA THR A 55 -15.01 -4.01 -3.64
C THR A 55 -14.67 -3.24 -2.37
N PHE A 56 -14.89 -3.87 -1.22
CA PHE A 56 -14.55 -3.31 0.07
C PHE A 56 -14.03 -4.40 1.00
N ARG A 57 -12.94 -4.14 1.71
CA ARG A 57 -12.28 -5.11 2.58
C ARG A 57 -11.82 -4.51 3.89
N PHE A 58 -11.94 -5.30 4.95
CA PHE A 58 -11.24 -5.09 6.21
C PHE A 58 -10.04 -6.02 6.30
N ILE A 59 -8.87 -5.47 6.59
CA ILE A 59 -7.64 -6.24 6.86
C ILE A 59 -7.38 -6.19 8.36
N VAL A 60 -7.56 -7.32 9.04
CA VAL A 60 -7.43 -7.44 10.50
C VAL A 60 -6.24 -8.32 10.85
N GLY A 61 -5.57 -7.99 11.94
CA GLY A 61 -4.44 -8.75 12.48
C GLY A 61 -3.71 -7.98 13.57
N ASP A 62 -2.75 -8.62 14.23
CA ASP A 62 -2.07 -8.07 15.40
C ASP A 62 -1.15 -6.87 15.09
N TYR A 63 -0.81 -6.10 16.11
CA TYR A 63 0.20 -5.03 15.97
C TYR A 63 1.52 -5.63 15.47
N GLY A 64 2.16 -4.98 14.50
CA GLY A 64 3.39 -5.47 13.90
C GLY A 64 3.21 -6.61 12.88
N SER A 65 2.00 -7.11 12.62
CA SER A 65 1.76 -8.18 11.63
C SER A 65 2.01 -7.77 10.16
N GLY A 66 2.41 -6.51 9.91
CA GLY A 66 2.73 -6.03 8.57
C GLY A 66 1.51 -5.70 7.70
N LYS A 67 0.37 -5.32 8.29
CA LYS A 67 -0.82 -4.84 7.54
C LYS A 67 -0.49 -3.61 6.69
N THR A 68 0.19 -2.62 7.27
CA THR A 68 0.64 -1.42 6.55
C THR A 68 1.59 -1.79 5.40
N PHE A 69 2.51 -2.73 5.64
CA PHE A 69 3.41 -3.24 4.61
C PHE A 69 2.65 -3.93 3.46
N LEU A 70 1.64 -4.75 3.79
CA LEU A 70 0.77 -5.41 2.80
C LEU A 70 0.03 -4.37 1.93
N LEU A 71 -0.59 -3.36 2.56
CA LEU A 71 -1.30 -2.29 1.85
C LEU A 71 -0.36 -1.46 0.95
N GLN A 72 0.84 -1.13 1.43
CA GLN A 72 1.85 -0.43 0.61
C GLN A 72 2.31 -1.30 -0.57
N THR A 73 2.50 -2.60 -0.37
CA THR A 73 2.86 -3.54 -1.44
C THR A 73 1.75 -3.63 -2.50
N PHE A 74 0.49 -3.70 -2.07
CA PHE A 74 -0.65 -3.71 -2.96
C PHE A 74 -0.79 -2.38 -3.73
N LYS A 75 -0.61 -1.24 -3.06
CA LYS A 75 -0.57 0.09 -3.69
C LYS A 75 0.50 0.17 -4.79
N GLU A 76 1.73 -0.31 -4.52
CA GLU A 76 2.79 -0.36 -5.55
C GLU A 76 2.34 -1.17 -6.79
N TYR A 77 1.64 -2.28 -6.57
CA TYR A 77 1.09 -3.08 -7.66
C TYR A 77 0.04 -2.29 -8.45
N CYS A 78 -0.95 -1.70 -7.78
CA CYS A 78 -2.02 -0.94 -8.42
C CYS A 78 -1.46 0.21 -9.28
N VAL A 79 -0.53 1.00 -8.74
CA VAL A 79 0.11 2.11 -9.49
C VAL A 79 0.88 1.59 -10.71
N LYS A 80 1.56 0.46 -10.60
CA LYS A 80 2.25 -0.19 -11.75
C LYS A 80 1.28 -0.67 -12.83
N ASN A 81 0.02 -0.95 -12.47
CA ASN A 81 -1.02 -1.44 -13.37
C ASN A 81 -2.04 -0.34 -13.74
N SER A 82 -1.60 0.93 -13.75
CA SER A 82 -2.40 2.07 -14.21
C SER A 82 -3.65 2.41 -13.37
N PHE A 83 -3.70 1.97 -12.12
CA PHE A 83 -4.73 2.43 -11.17
C PHE A 83 -4.32 3.74 -10.50
N VAL A 84 -5.31 4.60 -10.24
CA VAL A 84 -5.17 5.73 -9.33
C VAL A 84 -5.49 5.25 -7.91
N VAL A 85 -4.59 5.52 -6.97
CA VAL A 85 -4.72 5.07 -5.57
C VAL A 85 -4.67 6.27 -4.63
N ALA A 86 -5.60 6.32 -3.69
CA ALA A 86 -5.59 7.25 -2.57
C ALA A 86 -5.34 6.51 -1.25
N GLU A 87 -4.54 7.09 -0.36
CA GLU A 87 -4.24 6.56 0.98
C GLU A 87 -4.69 7.59 2.01
N VAL A 88 -5.49 7.16 2.98
CA VAL A 88 -6.03 8.01 4.04
C VAL A 88 -5.83 7.32 5.37
N ASP A 89 -5.28 8.06 6.33
CA ASP A 89 -5.20 7.64 7.72
C ASP A 89 -6.52 7.99 8.43
N LEU A 90 -7.20 6.98 8.94
CA LEU A 90 -8.44 7.13 9.69
C LEU A 90 -8.09 7.01 11.17
N SER A 91 -7.99 8.14 11.85
CA SER A 91 -7.80 8.20 13.29
C SER A 91 -8.99 8.94 13.91
N PRO A 92 -9.50 8.51 15.08
CA PRO A 92 -10.56 9.23 15.78
C PRO A 92 -10.21 10.70 16.04
N GLU A 93 -8.92 11.00 16.18
CA GLU A 93 -8.37 12.33 16.43
C GLU A 93 -8.23 13.16 15.14
N ARG A 94 -8.35 12.55 13.96
CA ARG A 94 -8.21 13.22 12.65
C ARG A 94 -9.47 13.02 11.81
N SER A 95 -10.38 13.99 11.88
CA SER A 95 -11.61 13.97 11.09
C SER A 95 -11.53 14.89 9.87
N LEU A 96 -11.93 14.38 8.71
CA LEU A 96 -12.12 15.17 7.49
C LEU A 96 -13.46 15.90 7.59
N VAL A 97 -13.41 17.21 7.85
CA VAL A 97 -14.62 18.04 8.00
C VAL A 97 -14.98 18.75 6.70
N GLY A 98 -16.26 18.68 6.32
CA GLY A 98 -16.81 19.29 5.11
C GLY A 98 -16.88 20.83 5.21
N THR A 99 -16.95 21.47 4.04
CA THR A 99 -16.78 22.93 3.89
C THR A 99 -17.94 23.77 4.46
N SER A 100 -19.07 23.16 4.81
CA SER A 100 -20.32 23.88 5.11
C SER A 100 -20.47 24.35 6.56
N ASN A 101 -19.59 24.01 7.50
CA ASN A 101 -19.73 24.54 8.86
C ASN A 101 -18.38 24.72 9.59
N LYS A 102 -17.92 25.97 9.66
CA LYS A 102 -16.91 26.56 10.57
C LYS A 102 -15.56 25.85 10.85
N LYS A 103 -15.24 24.70 10.26
CA LYS A 103 -13.91 24.08 10.32
C LYS A 103 -13.50 23.63 8.92
N LYS A 104 -12.46 24.27 8.38
CA LYS A 104 -11.83 23.90 7.11
C LYS A 104 -10.58 23.06 7.42
N GLY A 105 -10.44 21.88 6.82
CA GLY A 105 -9.18 21.10 6.84
C GLY A 105 -9.20 19.85 7.71
N LEU A 106 -8.02 19.28 7.95
CA LEU A 106 -7.82 18.21 8.94
C LEU A 106 -8.10 18.81 10.32
N ASN A 107 -9.10 18.31 11.04
CA ASN A 107 -9.26 18.63 12.46
C ASN A 107 -8.22 17.78 13.21
N THR A 108 -7.05 18.34 13.49
CA THR A 108 -6.01 17.77 14.38
C THR A 108 -6.23 18.20 15.81
#